data_AF-A0A968MGK2-F1
#
_entry.id   AF-A0A968MGK2-F1
#
_cell.length_a   1.000
_cell.length_b   1.000
_cell.length_c   1.000
_cell.angle_alpha   90.00
_cell.angle_beta   90.00
_cell.angle_gamma   90.00
#
_symmetry.space_group_name_H-M   'P 1'
#
loop_
_entity.id
_entity.type
_entity.pdbx_description
1 polymer ?
#
loop_
_entity_poly.entity_id
_entity_poly.type
_entity_poly.pdbx_seq_one_letter_code
_entity_poly.pdbx_strand_id
1 'polypeptide(L)' 'MLPLSLSYDHRVIDGADGARFITWLKNVLETPYHLLM' A
#
# COMPACT_ATOMS: atom_id res chain seq x y z
N MET A 1 -4.17 -4.52 14.77
CA MET A 1 -3.07 -3.71 14.22
C MET A 1 -2.02 -4.66 13.66
N LEU A 2 -1.61 -4.47 12.40
CA LEU A 2 -0.61 -5.29 11.71
C LEU A 2 0.50 -4.37 11.19
N PRO A 3 1.76 -4.50 11.65
CA PRO A 3 2.85 -3.68 11.12
C PRO A 3 3.17 -4.10 9.68
N LEU A 4 3.21 -3.13 8.77
CA LEU A 4 3.61 -3.32 7.38
C LEU A 4 4.86 -2.50 7.09
N SER A 5 5.75 -3.05 6.27
CA SER A 5 6.95 -2.36 5.80
C SER A 5 6.99 -2.39 4.27
N LEU A 6 7.10 -1.23 3.65
CA LEU A 6 7.25 -1.10 2.20
C LEU A 6 8.70 -0.75 1.87
N SER A 7 9.39 -1.66 1.19
CA SER A 7 10.69 -1.39 0.58
C SER A 7 10.50 -1.21 -0.93
N TYR A 8 11.09 -0.17 -1.50
CA TYR A 8 10.98 0.15 -2.93
C TYR A 8 12.22 0.86 -3.45
N ASP A 9 12.43 0.83 -4.77
CA ASP A 9 13.51 1.56 -5.43
C ASP A 9 13.10 3.01 -5.70
N HIS A 10 13.71 3.93 -4.95
CA HIS A 10 13.44 5.37 -5.05
C HIS A 10 13.82 6.00 -6.40
N ARG A 11 14.62 5.32 -7.22
CA ARG A 11 14.94 5.77 -8.59
C ARG A 11 13.77 5.59 -9.54
N VAL A 12 12.82 4.73 -9.18
CA VAL A 12 11.66 4.36 -10.00
C VAL A 12 10.37 4.90 -9.40
N ILE A 13 10.24 4.87 -8.07
CA ILE A 13 9.02 5.26 -7.34
C ILE A 13 9.36 6.37 -6.35
N ASP A 14 8.58 7.44 -6.34
CA ASP A 14 8.74 8.51 -5.36
C ASP A 14 8.06 8.19 -4.02
N GLY A 15 8.33 9.02 -3.01
CA GLY A 15 7.77 8.82 -1.68
C GLY A 15 6.26 8.99 -1.60
N ALA A 16 5.67 9.83 -2.45
CA ALA A 16 4.22 10.07 -2.46
C ALA A 16 3.49 8.84 -3.01
N ASP A 17 4.01 8.24 -4.09
CA ASP A 17 3.47 7.03 -4.67
C ASP A 17 3.63 5.82 -3.74
N GLY A 18 4.77 5.68 -3.08
CA GLY A 18 4.96 4.67 -2.02
C GLY A 18 3.94 4.81 -0.88
N ALA A 19 3.69 6.03 -0.41
CA ALA A 19 2.70 6.31 0.63
C ALA A 19 1.25 6.03 0.16
N ARG A 20 0.90 6.36 -1.09
CA ARG A 20 -0.40 6.03 -1.66
C ARG A 20 -0.58 4.52 -1.75
N PHE A 21 0.43 3.79 -2.22
CA PHE A 21 0.38 2.34 -2.36
C PHE A 21 0.17 1.65 -1.01
N ILE A 22 0.95 1.99 0.02
CA ILE A 22 0.80 1.33 1.33
C ILE A 22 -0.54 1.66 2.00
N THR A 23 -1.08 2.86 1.75
CA THR A 23 -2.42 3.26 2.21
C THR A 23 -3.51 2.46 1.51
N TRP A 24 -3.41 2.29 0.19
CA TRP A 24 -4.31 1.44 -0.56
C TRP A 24 -4.25 -0.02 -0.09
N LEU A 25 -3.04 -0.56 0.11
CA LEU A 25 -2.84 -1.93 0.60
C LEU A 25 -3.47 -2.12 1.99
N LYS A 26 -3.29 -1.16 2.90
CA LYS A 26 -3.98 -1.15 4.20
C LYS A 26 -5.49 -1.28 4.03
N ASN A 27 -6.10 -0.46 3.18
CA ASN A 27 -7.56 -0.45 2.99
C ASN A 27 -8.07 -1.77 2.40
N VAL A 28 -7.33 -2.37 1.47
CA VAL A 28 -7.64 -3.68 0.91
C VAL A 28 -7.58 -4.77 1.98
N LEU A 29 -6.55 -4.76 2.83
CA LEU A 29 -6.42 -5.73 3.91
C LEU A 29 -7.48 -5.55 5.01
N GLU A 30 -7.91 -4.31 5.27
CA GLU A 30 -8.98 -4.00 6.21
C GLU A 30 -10.37 -4.38 5.67
N THR A 31 -10.60 -4.20 4.36
CA THR A 31 -11.87 -4.51 3.69
C THR A 31 -11.61 -5.33 2.41
N PRO A 32 -11.47 -6.67 2.51
CA PRO A 32 -11.08 -7.53 1.40
C PRO A 32 -12.04 -7.54 0.21
N TYR A 33 -13.29 -7.13 0.41
CA TYR A 33 -14.29 -7.02 -0.63
C TYR A 33 -13.91 -6.02 -1.74
N HIS A 34 -12.97 -5.10 -1.49
CA HIS A 34 -12.39 -4.23 -2.51
C HIS A 34 -11.66 -4.99 -3.64
N LEU A 35 -11.31 -6.26 -3.43
CA LEU A 35 -10.69 -7.11 -4.47
C LEU A 35 -11.72 -7.83 -5.36
N LEU A 36 -13.00 -7.81 -5.00
CA LEU A 36 -14.07 -8.57 -5.65
C LEU A 36 -14.96 -7.74 -6.59
N MET A 37 -14.67 -6.44 -6.74
CA MET A 37 -15.33 -5.53 -7.68
C MET A 37 -14.39 -5.10 -8.80
#